data_AF-A0A3D3DPU7-F1
#
_entry.id   AF-A0A3D3DPU7-F1
#
_cell.length_a   1.000
_cell.length_b   1.000
_cell.length_c   1.000
_cell.angle_alpha   90.00
_cell.angle_beta   90.00
_cell.angle_gamma   90.00
#
_symmetry.space_group_name_H-M   'P 1'
#
loop_
_entity.id
_entity.type
_entity.pdbx_description
1 polymer ?
#
loop_
_entity_poly.entity_id
_entity_poly.type
_entity_poly.pdbx_seq_one_letter_code
_entity_poly.pdbx_strand_id
1 'polypeptide(L)'
;LDGIQNRIHPGGPMDKDLYDLPPEEEKEIATVAHSLDQALDALDADREFLKVGGVMSDDMIDGYIELKMEQVQRLRMATHPAEFDMYYSV
;
A
#
# COMPACT_ATOMS: atom_id res chain seq x y z
N LEU A 1 -12.63 -3.69 13.39
CA LEU A 1 -13.36 -3.05 14.52
C LEU A 1 -13.78 -1.63 14.12
N ASP A 2 -12.84 -0.82 13.64
CA ASP A 2 -13.09 0.54 13.17
C ASP A 2 -14.29 0.66 12.19
N GLY A 3 -14.30 -0.11 11.09
CA GLY A 3 -15.41 -0.07 10.14
C GLY A 3 -16.79 -0.43 10.71
N ILE A 4 -16.85 -1.26 11.76
CA ILE A 4 -18.11 -1.55 12.48
C ILE A 4 -18.53 -0.36 13.33
N GLN A 5 -17.58 0.26 14.05
CA GLN A 5 -17.83 1.43 14.90
C GLN A 5 -18.27 2.64 14.07
N ASN A 6 -17.60 2.88 12.94
CA ASN A 6 -17.88 3.97 12.01
C ASN A 6 -18.99 3.64 11.00
N ARG A 7 -19.54 2.42 11.03
CA ARG A 7 -20.60 1.94 10.12
C ARG A 7 -20.25 2.15 8.64
N ILE A 8 -18.99 1.88 8.28
CA ILE A 8 -18.49 2.04 6.92
C ILE A 8 -19.21 1.02 6.02
N HIS A 9 -19.90 1.51 5.00
CA HIS A 9 -20.55 0.67 4.01
C HIS A 9 -19.51 0.24 2.95
N PRO A 10 -19.29 -1.06 2.72
CA PRO A 10 -18.25 -1.55 1.80
C PRO A 10 -18.54 -1.27 0.32
N GLY A 11 -19.76 -0.82 0.00
CA GLY A 11 -20.26 -0.72 -1.37
C GLY A 11 -21.05 -1.96 -1.75
N GLY A 12 -21.42 -2.06 -3.02
CA GLY A 12 -22.02 -3.28 -3.58
C GLY A 12 -20.95 -4.34 -3.84
N PRO A 13 -21.27 -5.64 -3.72
CA PRO A 13 -20.37 -6.69 -4.17
C PRO A 13 -20.16 -6.58 -5.68
N MET A 14 -18.96 -6.96 -6.14
CA MET A 14 -18.65 -7.01 -7.55
C MET A 14 -18.67 -8.46 -8.03
N ASP A 15 -19.58 -8.76 -8.96
CA ASP A 15 -19.77 -10.12 -9.53
C ASP A 15 -19.02 -10.32 -10.86
N LYS A 16 -18.16 -9.36 -11.24
CA LYS A 16 -17.36 -9.39 -12.47
C LYS A 16 -15.95 -9.91 -12.18
N ASP A 17 -15.31 -10.55 -13.16
CA ASP A 17 -13.90 -10.90 -13.08
C ASP A 17 -13.04 -9.63 -13.15
N LEU A 18 -12.26 -9.36 -12.10
CA LEU A 18 -11.48 -8.14 -11.94
C LEU A 18 -10.32 -8.04 -12.94
N TYR A 19 -9.87 -9.16 -13.53
CA TYR A 19 -8.76 -9.17 -14.49
C TYR A 19 -9.20 -8.88 -15.93
N ASP A 20 -10.50 -9.01 -16.22
CA ASP A 20 -11.10 -8.86 -17.55
C ASP A 20 -11.97 -7.60 -17.68
N LEU A 21 -11.86 -6.66 -16.73
CA LEU A 21 -12.64 -5.43 -16.76
C LEU A 21 -12.15 -4.47 -17.86
N PRO A 22 -13.07 -3.74 -18.53
CA PRO A 22 -12.68 -2.63 -19.38
C PRO A 22 -11.91 -1.56 -18.57
N PRO A 23 -10.87 -0.91 -19.13
CA PRO A 23 -10.07 0.10 -18.42
C PRO A 23 -10.85 1.30 -17.87
N GLU A 24 -12.05 1.57 -18.41
CA GLU A 24 -12.92 2.62 -17.88
C GLU A 24 -13.59 2.22 -16.57
N GLU A 25 -14.00 0.95 -16.42
CA GLU A 25 -14.60 0.43 -15.19
C GLU A 25 -13.54 0.16 -14.12
N GLU A 26 -12.35 -0.28 -14.51
CA GLU A 26 -11.24 -0.56 -13.59
C GLU A 26 -10.79 0.69 -12.81
N LYS A 27 -10.84 1.88 -13.45
CA LYS A 27 -10.48 3.16 -12.81
C LYS A 27 -11.39 3.56 -11.67
N GLU A 28 -12.63 3.07 -11.64
CA GLU A 28 -13.58 3.38 -10.59
C GLU A 28 -13.38 2.50 -9.35
N ILE A 29 -12.53 1.47 -9.44
CA ILE A 29 -12.25 0.53 -8.36
C ILE A 29 -11.05 1.03 -7.56
N ALA A 30 -11.25 1.19 -6.24
CA ALA A 30 -10.14 1.45 -5.33
C ALA A 30 -9.19 0.23 -5.30
N THR A 31 -7.92 0.45 -5.63
CA THR A 31 -6.89 -0.60 -5.66
C THR A 31 -6.01 -0.57 -4.41
N VAL A 32 -5.29 -1.66 -4.20
CA VAL A 32 -4.25 -1.74 -3.15
C VAL A 32 -3.03 -0.87 -3.50
N ALA A 33 -2.19 -0.63 -2.50
CA ALA A 33 -0.92 0.06 -2.72
C ALA A 33 -0.05 -0.72 -3.73
N HIS A 34 0.53 -0.01 -4.71
CA HIS A 34 1.32 -0.60 -5.79
C HIS A 34 2.79 -0.80 -5.41
N SER A 35 3.23 -0.20 -4.30
CA SER A 35 4.59 -0.32 -3.80
C SER A 35 4.62 -0.30 -2.28
N LEU A 36 5.71 -0.80 -1.71
CA LEU A 36 5.89 -0.82 -0.26
C LEU A 36 5.95 0.60 0.32
N ASP A 37 6.63 1.54 -0.33
CA ASP A 37 6.69 2.92 0.16
C ASP A 37 5.32 3.60 0.17
N GLN A 38 4.49 3.39 -0.87
CA GLN A 38 3.12 3.92 -0.85
C GLN A 38 2.31 3.34 0.31
N ALA A 39 2.48 2.05 0.62
CA ALA A 39 1.82 1.43 1.76
C ALA A 39 2.30 2.01 3.10
N LEU A 40 3.58 2.35 3.22
CA LEU A 40 4.14 3.00 4.41
C LEU A 40 3.63 4.44 4.57
N ASP A 41 3.53 5.19 3.47
CA ASP A 41 2.98 6.55 3.47
C ASP A 41 1.48 6.55 3.84
N ALA A 42 0.73 5.57 3.34
CA ALA A 42 -0.67 5.38 3.70
C ALA A 42 -0.83 4.97 5.18
N LEU A 43 0.05 4.11 5.69
CA LEU A 43 0.08 3.76 7.11
C LEU A 43 0.38 4.98 7.97
N ASP A 44 1.32 5.84 7.57
CA ASP A 44 1.63 7.09 8.28
C ASP A 44 0.41 8.02 8.34
N ALA A 45 -0.23 8.23 7.18
CA ALA A 45 -1.35 9.14 7.02
C ALA A 45 -2.66 8.67 7.70
N ASP A 46 -2.90 7.36 7.81
CA ASP A 46 -4.14 6.79 8.35
C ASP A 46 -3.89 5.73 9.45
N ARG A 47 -3.10 6.09 10.46
CA ARG A 47 -2.75 5.20 11.59
C ARG A 47 -3.76 5.15 12.73
N GLU A 48 -4.74 6.05 12.77
CA GLU A 48 -5.59 6.25 13.95
C GLU A 48 -6.41 5.00 14.30
N PHE A 49 -6.91 4.27 13.30
CA PHE A 49 -7.68 3.05 13.53
C PHE A 49 -6.87 1.94 14.24
N LEU A 50 -5.53 1.97 14.17
CA LEU A 50 -4.63 1.04 14.85
C LEU A 50 -4.30 1.46 16.29
N LYS A 51 -4.41 2.77 16.57
CA LYS A 51 -4.10 3.35 17.89
C LYS A 51 -5.26 3.23 18.88
N VAL A 52 -6.48 3.01 18.38
CA VAL A 52 -7.69 2.86 19.22
C VAL A 52 -7.47 1.79 20.29
N GLY A 53 -7.66 2.17 21.55
CA GLY A 53 -7.49 1.28 22.70
C GLY A 53 -6.05 1.05 23.13
N GLY A 54 -5.09 1.81 22.59
CA GLY A 54 -3.67 1.68 22.92
C GLY A 54 -3.03 0.39 22.41
N VAL A 55 -3.61 -0.22 21.37
CA VAL A 55 -3.12 -1.47 20.77
C VAL A 55 -1.77 -1.26 20.09
N MET A 56 -1.63 -0.14 19.37
CA MET A 56 -0.37 0.34 18.81
C MET A 56 -0.11 1.76 19.28
N SER A 57 1.17 2.07 19.55
CA SER A 57 1.63 3.44 19.84
C SER A 57 2.23 4.06 18.59
N ASP A 58 2.31 5.40 18.56
CA ASP A 58 3.00 6.13 17.49
C ASP A 58 4.46 5.67 17.38
N ASP A 59 5.19 5.55 18.49
CA ASP A 59 6.57 5.07 18.51
C ASP A 59 6.75 3.69 17.84
N MET A 60 5.80 2.78 18.03
CA MET A 60 5.84 1.44 17.42
C MET A 60 5.64 1.52 15.91
N ILE A 61 4.69 2.35 15.47
CA ILE A 61 4.36 2.53 14.06
C ILE A 61 5.51 3.26 13.35
N ASP A 62 6.04 4.32 13.94
CA ASP A 62 7.17 5.08 13.41
C ASP A 62 8.41 4.22 13.28
N GLY A 63 8.75 3.45 14.33
CA GLY A 63 9.88 2.51 14.27
C GLY A 63 9.70 1.41 13.22
N TYR A 64 8.47 0.96 12.99
CA TYR A 64 8.19 0.02 11.90
C TYR A 64 8.38 0.66 10.53
N ILE A 65 7.86 1.87 10.32
CA ILE A 65 8.00 2.61 9.06
C ILE A 65 9.47 2.86 8.74
N GLU A 66 10.26 3.32 9.72
CA GLU A 66 11.69 3.56 9.56
C GLU A 66 12.43 2.28 9.12
N LEU A 67 12.23 1.18 9.83
CA LEU A 67 12.86 -0.11 9.52
C LEU A 67 12.49 -0.61 8.11
N LYS A 68 11.26 -0.41 7.67
CA LYS A 68 10.82 -0.82 6.32
C LYS A 68 11.31 0.14 5.24
N MET A 69 11.42 1.43 5.54
CA MET A 69 11.96 2.40 4.60
C MET A 69 13.43 2.10 4.30
N GLU A 70 14.23 1.62 5.26
CA GLU A 70 15.59 1.14 4.99
C GLU A 70 15.62 0.04 3.91
N GLN A 71 14.66 -0.89 3.95
CA GLN A 71 14.55 -1.97 2.95
C GLN A 71 14.17 -1.44 1.58
N VAL A 72 13.23 -0.49 1.53
CA VAL A 72 12.84 0.22 0.30
C VAL A 72 14.07 0.91 -0.31
N GLN A 73 14.81 1.67 0.50
CA GLN A 73 15.96 2.43 0.01
C GLN A 73 17.07 1.50 -0.50
N ARG A 74 17.32 0.38 0.18
CA ARG A 74 18.28 -0.61 -0.29
C ARG A 74 17.95 -1.13 -1.69
N LEU A 75 16.68 -1.44 -1.96
CA LEU A 75 16.25 -1.93 -3.27
C LEU A 75 16.36 -0.82 -4.33
N ARG A 76 15.93 0.40 -4.01
CA ARG A 76 15.98 1.56 -4.93
C ARG A 76 17.40 1.94 -5.36
N MET A 77 18.37 1.80 -4.46
CA MET A 77 19.77 2.11 -4.75
C MET A 77 20.52 0.99 -5.46
N ALA A 78 19.95 -0.22 -5.53
CA ALA A 78 20.57 -1.36 -6.18
C ALA A 78 20.14 -1.45 -7.64
N THR A 79 21.10 -1.57 -8.56
CA THR A 79 20.81 -1.82 -9.98
C THR A 79 20.15 -3.18 -10.15
N HIS A 80 18.95 -3.21 -10.71
CA HIS A 80 18.25 -4.45 -11.00
C HIS A 80 18.83 -5.13 -12.26
N PRO A 81 19.01 -6.46 -12.32
CA PRO A 81 19.54 -7.14 -13.51
C PRO A 81 18.77 -6.83 -14.81
N ALA A 82 17.46 -6.61 -14.72
CA ALA A 82 16.64 -6.20 -15.86
C ALA A 82 17.04 -4.83 -16.43
N GLU A 83 17.62 -3.92 -15.63
CA GLU A 83 18.13 -2.64 -16.14
C GLU A 83 19.33 -2.84 -17.06
N PHE A 84 20.17 -3.84 -16.82
CA PHE A 84 21.23 -4.19 -17.76
C PHE A 84 20.64 -4.72 -19.07
N ASP A 85 19.64 -5.60 -19.03
CA ASP A 85 18.94 -6.07 -20.24
C ASP A 85 18.32 -4.90 -21.04
N MET A 86 17.69 -3.95 -20.33
CA MET A 86 17.03 -2.79 -20.96
C MET A 86 18.01 -1.73 -21.50
N TYR A 87 19.13 -1.49 -20.83
CA TYR A 87 19.94 -0.28 -21.06
C TYR A 87 21.42 -0.52 -21.37
N TYR A 88 21.96 -1.73 -21.25
CA TYR A 88 23.41 -1.97 -21.40
C TYR A 88 23.92 -1.82 -22.84
N SER A 89 23.07 -2.04 -23.83
CA SER A 89 23.44 -1.99 -25.27
C SER A 89 22.73 -0.89 -26.05
N VAL A 90 22.23 0.12 -25.33
CA VAL A 90 21.78 1.39 -25.91
C VAL A 90 22.98 2.23 -26.33
#